data_AF-A0A2G4GHQ0-F1
#
_entry.id   AF-A0A2G4GHQ0-F1
#
_cell.length_a   1.000
_cell.length_b   1.000
_cell.length_c   1.000
_cell.angle_alpha   90.00
_cell.angle_beta   90.00
_cell.angle_gamma   90.00
#
_symmetry.space_group_name_H-M   'P 1'
#
loop_
_entity.id
_entity.type
_entity.pdbx_description
1 polymer ?
#
loop_
_entity_poly.entity_id
_entity_poly.type
_entity_poly.pdbx_seq_one_letter_code
_entity_poly.pdbx_strand_id
1 'polypeptide(L)'
;MKVRRHPRHLSADEVRACLVRRTTTLRAPPRLTFEAGTEPERAWELTVYSDNKALEKRVISSTGSTRQSETLDIDLKEFAGRETTVRLYQRVFVPSRTAGNALWRNLVLR
;
A
#
# COMPACT_ATOMS: atom_id res chain seq x y z
N MET A 1 10.76 48.27 3.06
CA MET A 1 10.15 47.33 2.09
C MET A 1 10.33 45.91 2.65
N LYS A 2 9.28 45.30 3.22
CA LYS A 2 9.35 44.00 3.94
C LYS A 2 8.88 42.90 2.99
N VAL A 3 9.81 42.13 2.42
CA VAL A 3 9.48 41.00 1.54
C VAL A 3 8.88 39.88 2.39
N ARG A 4 7.56 39.71 2.31
CA ARG A 4 6.86 38.55 2.89
C ARG A 4 7.25 37.32 2.06
N ARG A 5 8.07 36.43 2.63
CA ARG A 5 8.23 35.09 2.06
C ARG A 5 6.97 34.30 2.43
N HIS A 6 6.08 34.10 1.46
CA HIS A 6 5.04 33.08 1.59
C HIS A 6 5.72 31.70 1.70
N PRO A 7 5.31 30.83 2.64
CA PRO A 7 5.77 29.45 2.62
C PRO A 7 5.28 28.83 1.30
N ARG A 8 6.21 28.31 0.51
CA ARG A 8 5.85 27.41 -0.59
C ARG A 8 5.25 26.18 0.08
N HIS A 9 3.93 26.03 -0.02
CA HIS A 9 3.33 24.72 0.10
C HIS A 9 3.89 23.92 -1.07
N LEU A 10 4.93 23.12 -0.79
CA LEU A 10 5.30 22.03 -1.67
C LEU A 10 4.06 21.15 -1.72
N SER A 11 3.31 21.22 -2.82
CA SER A 11 2.32 20.22 -3.14
C SER A 11 3.10 18.91 -3.20
N ALA A 12 2.99 18.08 -2.16
CA ALA A 12 3.35 16.68 -2.29
C ALA A 12 2.35 16.11 -3.30
N ASP A 13 2.77 16.00 -4.56
CA ASP A 13 1.93 15.44 -5.61
C ASP A 13 1.37 14.09 -5.14
N GLU A 14 0.07 13.91 -5.28
CA GLU A 14 -0.58 12.65 -4.93
C GLU A 14 -0.12 11.58 -5.91
N VAL A 15 0.94 10.85 -5.57
CA VAL A 15 1.38 9.70 -6.35
C VAL A 15 0.61 8.47 -5.88
N ARG A 16 -0.30 7.99 -6.73
CA ARG A 16 -0.85 6.63 -6.64
C ARG A 16 -0.15 5.76 -7.68
N ALA A 17 0.61 4.78 -7.23
CA ALA A 17 1.28 3.84 -8.11
C ALA A 17 0.73 2.43 -7.90
N CYS A 18 0.56 1.70 -8.99
CA CYS A 18 0.30 0.25 -8.95
C CYS A 18 1.63 -0.45 -8.68
N LEU A 19 1.75 -1.07 -7.51
CA LEU A 19 2.93 -1.85 -7.13
C LEU A 19 2.95 -3.19 -7.86
N VAL A 20 1.80 -3.85 -7.90
CA VAL A 20 1.64 -5.19 -8.45
C VAL A 20 0.29 -5.28 -9.14
N ARG A 21 0.29 -5.88 -10.33
CA ARG A 21 -0.91 -6.40 -10.99
C ARG A 21 -0.63 -7.85 -11.39
N ARG A 22 -1.40 -8.80 -10.87
CA ARG A 22 -1.32 -10.21 -11.26
C ARG A 22 -2.70 -10.75 -11.56
N THR A 23 -2.80 -11.49 -12.66
CA THR A 23 -4.01 -12.21 -13.06
C THR A 23 -3.71 -13.69 -13.00
N THR A 24 -4.51 -14.44 -12.22
CA THR A 24 -4.34 -15.89 -12.06
C THR A 24 -5.65 -16.52 -11.60
N THR A 25 -5.84 -17.80 -11.90
CA THR A 25 -6.87 -18.61 -11.25
C THR A 25 -6.48 -18.87 -9.80
N LEU A 26 -7.33 -18.48 -8.87
CA LEU A 26 -7.10 -18.66 -7.44
C LEU A 26 -7.54 -20.05 -6.99
N ARG A 27 -6.63 -20.84 -6.42
CA ARG A 27 -6.90 -22.22 -5.97
C ARG A 27 -7.21 -22.21 -4.47
N ALA A 28 -7.95 -23.20 -3.99
CA ALA A 28 -8.42 -23.20 -2.60
C ALA A 28 -7.32 -23.65 -1.60
N PRO A 29 -7.18 -22.99 -0.42
CA PRO A 29 -7.85 -21.74 -0.01
C PRO A 29 -7.12 -20.50 -0.57
N PRO A 30 -7.83 -19.59 -1.27
CA PRO A 30 -7.16 -18.52 -1.96
C PRO A 30 -6.77 -17.40 -0.98
N ARG A 31 -5.49 -16.99 -1.02
CA ARG A 31 -4.93 -15.99 -0.09
C ARG A 31 -3.85 -15.16 -0.76
N LEU A 32 -3.80 -13.88 -0.38
CA LEU A 32 -2.69 -12.99 -0.65
C LEU A 32 -1.93 -12.74 0.66
N THR A 33 -0.64 -13.06 0.68
CA THR A 33 0.24 -12.76 1.82
C THR A 33 1.48 -12.01 1.37
N PHE A 34 1.89 -10.99 2.12
CA PHE A 34 3.12 -10.24 1.88
C PHE A 34 3.51 -9.45 3.13
N GLU A 35 4.75 -9.01 3.19
CA GLU A 35 5.21 -8.05 4.20
C GLU A 35 5.08 -6.63 3.64
N ALA A 36 4.50 -5.72 4.42
CA ALA A 36 4.48 -4.29 4.15
C ALA A 36 5.16 -3.54 5.29
N GLY A 37 5.93 -2.52 4.96
CA GLY A 37 6.66 -1.73 5.93
C GLY A 37 7.02 -0.36 5.41
N THR A 38 7.74 0.39 6.20
CA THR A 38 8.16 1.75 5.86
C THR A 38 9.44 2.14 6.58
N GLU A 39 10.04 3.23 6.12
CA GLU A 39 11.16 3.87 6.78
C GLU A 39 10.75 4.45 8.15
N PRO A 40 11.70 4.67 9.08
CA PRO A 40 11.40 5.30 10.37
C PRO A 40 10.61 6.60 10.24
N GLU A 41 9.57 6.76 11.05
CA GLU A 41 8.73 7.96 11.08
C GLU A 41 8.08 8.35 9.73
N ARG A 42 7.91 7.37 8.84
CA ARG A 42 7.24 7.54 7.55
C ARG A 42 5.93 6.78 7.50
N ALA A 43 5.10 7.15 6.53
CA ALA A 43 3.86 6.46 6.24
C ALA A 43 3.55 6.44 4.74
N TRP A 44 2.76 5.45 4.35
CA TRP A 44 2.10 5.35 3.05
C TRP A 44 0.80 4.54 3.21
N GLU A 45 -0.15 4.72 2.30
CA GLU A 45 -1.40 3.98 2.28
C GLU A 45 -1.33 2.85 1.24
N LEU A 46 -1.61 1.64 1.71
CA LEU A 46 -1.83 0.46 0.90
C LEU A 46 -3.31 0.35 0.55
N THR A 47 -3.62 0.07 -0.71
CA THR A 47 -4.95 -0.41 -1.10
C THR A 47 -4.82 -1.69 -1.92
N VAL A 48 -5.54 -2.74 -1.53
CA VAL A 48 -5.59 -4.02 -2.24
C VAL A 48 -6.93 -4.16 -2.93
N TYR A 49 -6.91 -4.47 -4.22
CA TYR A 49 -8.07 -4.80 -5.02
C TYR A 49 -7.99 -6.23 -5.52
N SER A 50 -9.15 -6.84 -5.66
CA SER A 50 -9.36 -8.09 -6.40
C SER A 50 -10.50 -7.85 -7.36
N ASP A 51 -10.20 -7.93 -8.67
CA ASP A 51 -11.00 -7.34 -9.74
C ASP A 51 -11.41 -5.92 -9.35
N ASN A 52 -12.69 -5.55 -9.44
CA ASN A 52 -13.18 -4.21 -9.13
C ASN A 52 -13.53 -3.97 -7.65
N LYS A 53 -13.21 -4.93 -6.76
CA LYS A 53 -13.52 -4.84 -5.33
C LYS A 53 -12.28 -4.45 -4.53
N ALA A 54 -12.39 -3.41 -3.70
CA ALA A 54 -11.39 -3.12 -2.67
C ALA A 54 -11.53 -4.12 -1.53
N LEU A 55 -10.43 -4.76 -1.15
CA LEU A 55 -10.38 -5.75 -0.07
C LEU A 55 -9.76 -5.19 1.20
N GLU A 56 -8.71 -4.40 1.06
CA GLU A 56 -8.00 -3.79 2.19
C GLU A 56 -7.64 -2.36 1.83
N LYS A 57 -7.75 -1.47 2.80
CA LYS A 57 -7.21 -0.11 2.73
C LYS A 57 -6.60 0.23 4.09
N ARG A 58 -5.29 0.41 4.13
CA ARG A 58 -4.54 0.55 5.40
C ARG A 58 -3.41 1.55 5.27
N VAL A 59 -3.20 2.35 6.31
CA VAL A 59 -2.00 3.17 6.46
C VAL A 59 -0.90 2.32 7.10
N ILE A 60 0.18 2.12 6.37
CA ILE A 60 1.41 1.50 6.85
C ILE A 60 2.32 2.61 7.37
N SER A 61 2.65 2.58 8.65
CA SER A 61 3.45 3.63 9.30
C SER A 61 4.43 3.06 10.31
N SER A 62 5.59 3.68 10.47
CA SER A 62 6.48 3.45 11.60
C SER A 62 6.37 4.60 12.59
N THR A 63 6.18 4.29 13.87
CA THR A 63 6.26 5.27 14.97
C THR A 63 7.60 5.25 15.69
N GLY A 64 8.52 4.37 15.28
CA GLY A 64 9.83 4.20 15.89
C GLY A 64 10.97 4.74 15.03
N SER A 65 12.16 4.79 15.62
CA SER A 65 13.42 5.14 14.96
C SER A 65 13.96 4.02 14.06
N THR A 66 13.27 2.88 13.99
CA THR A 66 13.66 1.71 13.19
C THR A 66 12.63 1.38 12.13
N ARG A 67 13.07 0.67 11.09
CA ARG A 67 12.19 0.12 10.06
C ARG A 67 11.21 -0.87 10.71
N GLN A 68 9.93 -0.68 10.45
CA GLN A 68 8.88 -1.61 10.85
C GLN A 68 8.27 -2.28 9.62
N SER A 69 7.94 -3.56 9.76
CA SER A 69 7.20 -4.33 8.78
C SER A 69 6.17 -5.21 9.46
N GLU A 70 4.97 -5.25 8.89
CA GLU A 70 3.89 -6.16 9.28
C GLU A 70 3.62 -7.16 8.15
N THR A 71 3.22 -8.37 8.50
CA THR A 71 2.72 -9.36 7.54
C THR A 71 1.23 -9.14 7.36
N LEU A 72 0.79 -8.92 6.12
CA LEU A 72 -0.62 -8.92 5.75
C LEU A 72 -1.01 -10.29 5.20
N ASP A 73 -2.17 -10.77 5.63
CA ASP A 73 -2.83 -11.98 5.15
C ASP A 73 -4.28 -11.63 4.81
N ILE A 74 -4.57 -11.62 3.51
CA ILE A 74 -5.85 -11.19 2.96
C ILE A 74 -6.56 -12.40 2.37
N ASP A 75 -7.74 -12.68 2.91
CA ASP A 75 -8.63 -13.75 2.44
C ASP A 75 -9.22 -13.39 1.08
N LEU A 76 -9.06 -14.28 0.11
CA LEU A 76 -9.61 -14.13 -1.25
C LEU A 76 -10.73 -15.13 -1.53
N LYS A 77 -11.34 -15.76 -0.52
CA LYS A 77 -12.33 -16.84 -0.69
C LYS A 77 -13.45 -16.52 -1.66
N GLU A 78 -13.89 -15.26 -1.73
CA GLU A 78 -14.96 -14.81 -2.63
C GLU A 78 -14.58 -14.97 -4.11
N PHE A 79 -13.28 -15.07 -4.39
CA PHE A 79 -12.69 -15.18 -5.72
C PHE A 79 -12.15 -16.60 -6.03
N ALA A 80 -12.43 -17.58 -5.18
CA ALA A 80 -12.00 -18.96 -5.39
C ALA A 80 -12.51 -19.52 -6.72
N GLY A 81 -11.66 -20.25 -7.44
CA GLY A 81 -12.05 -21.00 -8.64
C GLY A 81 -12.27 -20.15 -9.90
N ARG A 82 -12.03 -18.83 -9.85
CA ARG A 82 -12.09 -17.95 -11.02
C ARG A 82 -10.74 -17.28 -11.29
N GLU A 83 -10.51 -16.97 -12.56
CA GLU A 83 -9.43 -16.07 -12.94
C GLU A 83 -9.72 -14.68 -12.38
N THR A 84 -8.78 -14.15 -11.61
CA THR A 84 -8.97 -12.92 -10.84
C THR A 84 -7.74 -12.04 -11.00
N THR A 85 -7.96 -10.73 -11.14
CA THR A 85 -6.87 -9.75 -11.18
C THR A 85 -6.69 -9.11 -9.80
N VAL A 86 -5.61 -9.44 -9.13
CA VAL A 86 -5.21 -8.81 -7.86
C VAL A 86 -4.29 -7.61 -8.14
N ARG A 87 -4.60 -6.47 -7.52
CA ARG A 87 -3.85 -5.21 -7.66
C ARG A 87 -3.50 -4.63 -6.30
N LEU A 88 -2.24 -4.28 -6.12
CA LEU A 88 -1.76 -3.56 -4.93
C LEU A 88 -1.41 -2.14 -5.36
N TYR A 89 -1.97 -1.15 -4.69
CA TYR A 89 -1.66 0.26 -4.89
C TYR A 89 -0.99 0.83 -3.66
N GLN A 90 -0.03 1.71 -3.91
CA GLN A 90 0.52 2.60 -2.90
C GLN A 90 0.03 4.03 -3.13
N ARG A 91 -0.20 4.76 -2.04
CA ARG A 91 -0.33 6.20 -2.02
C ARG A 91 0.62 6.76 -0.96
N VAL A 92 1.67 7.45 -1.39
CA VAL A 92 2.71 7.98 -0.48
C VAL A 92 2.24 9.24 0.26
N PHE A 93 1.26 9.96 -0.28
CA PHE A 93 0.66 11.09 0.39
C PHE A 93 -0.45 10.63 1.34
N VAL A 94 -0.16 10.69 2.64
CA VAL A 94 -1.12 10.45 3.73
C VAL A 94 -1.28 11.75 4.52
N PRO A 95 -2.50 12.30 4.67
CA PRO A 95 -2.71 13.54 5.40
C PRO A 95 -2.12 13.50 6.82
N SER A 96 -1.45 14.59 7.22
CA SER A 96 -0.84 14.74 8.55
C SER A 96 0.27 13.72 8.87
N ARG A 97 0.86 13.08 7.85
CA ARG A 97 1.98 12.15 7.99
C ARG A 97 3.11 12.51 7.02
N THR A 98 4.34 12.19 7.39
CA THR A 98 5.49 12.34 6.51
C THR A 98 5.51 11.20 5.51
N ALA A 99 5.44 11.53 4.22
CA ALA A 99 5.54 10.56 3.13
C ALA A 99 6.92 9.88 3.14
N GLY A 100 6.95 8.58 2.86
CA GLY A 100 8.19 7.84 2.65
C GLY A 100 8.04 6.68 1.70
N ASN A 101 9.13 5.94 1.52
CA ASN A 101 9.15 4.81 0.61
C ASN A 101 8.23 3.69 1.11
N ALA A 102 7.45 3.14 0.18
CA ALA A 102 6.71 1.91 0.42
C ALA A 102 7.67 0.72 0.35
N LEU A 103 7.83 0.01 1.46
CA LEU A 103 8.65 -1.18 1.52
C LEU A 103 7.72 -2.39 1.52
N TRP A 104 7.93 -3.32 0.60
CA TRP A 104 7.16 -4.56 0.54
C TRP A 104 8.00 -5.70 -0.02
N ARG A 105 7.68 -6.94 0.38
CA ARG A 105 8.38 -8.15 -0.09
C ARG A 105 7.57 -9.41 0.16
N ASN A 106 8.09 -10.53 -0.31
CA ASN A 106 7.55 -11.87 -0.05
C ASN A 106 6.08 -12.02 -0.46
N LEU A 107 5.70 -11.44 -1.61
CA LEU A 107 4.35 -11.52 -2.13
C LEU A 107 4.04 -12.93 -2.65
N VAL A 108 3.08 -13.57 -2.01
CA VAL A 108 2.55 -14.87 -2.38
C VAL A 108 1.06 -14.74 -2.64
N LEU A 109 0.65 -15.20 -3.83
CA LEU A 109 -0.74 -15.30 -4.23
C LEU A 109 -1.02 -16.77 -4.52
N ARG A 110 -1.94 -17.37 -3.76
CA ARG A 110 -2.37 -18.76 -3.91
C ARG A 110 -3.88 -18.83 -4.04
#